data_AF-A0A7X5Y3Q8-F1
#
_entry.id   AF-A0A7X5Y3Q8-F1
#
_cell.length_a   1.000
_cell.length_b   1.000
_cell.length_c   1.000
_cell.angle_alpha   90.00
_cell.angle_beta   90.00
_cell.angle_gamma   90.00
#
_symmetry.space_group_name_H-M   'P 1'
#
loop_
_entity.id
_entity.type
_entity.pdbx_description
1 polymer ?
#
loop_
_entity_poly.entity_id
_entity_poly.type
_entity_poly.pdbx_seq_one_letter_code
_entity_poly.pdbx_strand_id
1 'polypeptide(L)'
;MSKTTNKFSPEVRERAVRMVFDHEQDHPSRWAAVVSIAEKVGCSAYTLHEWVKKAEVNSGKRAGVPTEVADKVKALEREVRELRQANEILRKASAYFAQAELDRPFRR
;
A
#
# COMPACT_ATOMS: atom_id res chain seq x y z
N MET A 1 13.17 9.47 -0.06
CA MET A 1 12.02 10.34 -0.36
C MET A 1 11.57 10.94 0.96
N SER A 2 11.58 12.26 1.08
CA SER A 2 11.22 12.95 2.33
C SER A 2 9.79 12.55 2.73
N LYS A 3 9.65 12.04 3.97
CA LYS A 3 8.35 11.78 4.58
C LYS A 3 7.71 13.14 4.78
N THR A 4 6.90 13.59 3.83
CA THR A 4 6.05 14.76 4.04
C THR A 4 5.32 14.50 5.35
N THR A 5 5.60 15.35 6.34
CA THR A 5 5.05 15.20 7.68
C THR A 5 3.55 15.16 7.55
N ASN A 6 3.00 13.96 7.68
CA ASN A 6 1.58 13.74 7.56
C ASN A 6 0.95 14.43 8.78
N LYS A 7 0.30 15.58 8.55
CA LYS A 7 -0.21 16.47 9.59
C LYS A 7 -1.20 15.79 10.55
N PHE A 8 -1.79 14.66 10.13
CA PHE A 8 -2.74 13.88 10.92
C PHE A 8 -2.22 12.45 11.11
N SER A 9 -2.20 12.00 12.36
CA SER A 9 -1.84 10.63 12.69
C SER A 9 -2.89 9.64 12.16
N PRO A 10 -2.52 8.36 11.92
CA PRO A 10 -3.47 7.33 11.50
C PRO A 10 -4.68 7.22 12.44
N GLU A 11 -4.45 7.31 13.75
CA GLU A 11 -5.47 7.19 14.78
C GLU A 11 -6.48 8.36 14.71
N VAL A 12 -6.00 9.58 14.44
CA VAL A 12 -6.88 10.75 14.23
C VAL A 12 -7.75 10.55 13.00
N ARG A 13 -7.17 10.03 11.90
CA ARG A 13 -7.91 9.77 10.67
C ARG A 13 -8.98 8.70 10.85
N GLU A 14 -8.62 7.59 11.48
CA GLU A 14 -9.54 6.48 11.78
C GLU A 14 -10.68 6.93 12.69
N ARG A 15 -10.36 7.70 13.73
CA ARG A 15 -11.38 8.28 14.62
C ARG A 15 -12.31 9.23 13.88
N ALA A 16 -11.78 10.09 13.02
CA ALA A 16 -12.59 11.03 12.23
C ALA A 16 -13.53 10.30 11.26
N VAL A 17 -13.03 9.28 10.57
CA VAL A 17 -13.84 8.43 9.69
C VAL A 17 -14.92 7.69 10.46
N ARG A 18 -14.59 7.12 11.63
CA ARG A 18 -15.58 6.46 12.49
C ARG A 18 -16.67 7.43 12.92
N MET A 19 -16.30 8.64 13.34
CA MET A 19 -17.26 9.68 13.71
C MET A 19 -18.22 10.02 12.57
N VAL A 20 -17.75 10.02 11.30
CA VAL A 20 -18.63 10.24 10.14
C VAL A 20 -19.65 9.13 10.00
N PHE A 21 -19.23 7.86 10.14
CA PHE A 21 -20.16 6.74 10.05
C PHE A 21 -21.15 6.70 11.21
N ASP A 22 -20.70 6.98 12.43
CA ASP A 22 -21.54 6.94 13.64
C ASP A 22 -22.64 8.01 13.61
N HIS A 23 -22.33 9.20 13.08
CA HIS A 23 -23.25 10.34 13.05
C HIS A 23 -23.91 10.57 11.69
N GLU A 24 -23.75 9.67 10.70
CA GLU A 24 -24.27 9.88 9.35
C GLU A 24 -25.79 10.12 9.33
N GLN A 25 -26.52 9.47 10.25
CA GLN A 25 -27.98 9.57 10.38
C GLN A 25 -28.45 10.84 11.13
N ASP A 26 -27.57 11.47 11.92
CA ASP A 26 -27.87 12.68 12.68
C ASP A 26 -27.83 13.95 11.82
N HIS A 27 -27.37 13.82 10.57
CA HIS A 27 -27.19 14.92 9.64
C HIS A 27 -28.10 14.77 8.42
N PRO A 28 -28.52 15.89 7.79
CA PRO A 28 -29.43 15.86 6.63
C PRO A 28 -28.82 15.20 5.38
N SER A 29 -27.50 15.03 5.35
CA SER A 29 -26.81 14.23 4.35
C SER A 29 -25.44 13.81 4.87
N ARG A 30 -24.87 12.78 4.25
CA ARG A 30 -23.49 12.38 4.48
C ARG A 30 -22.50 13.53 4.32
N TRP A 31 -22.69 14.37 3.31
CA TRP A 31 -21.81 15.51 3.08
C TRP A 31 -21.88 16.51 4.24
N ALA A 32 -23.07 16.74 4.80
CA ALA A 32 -23.23 17.59 5.98
C ALA A 32 -22.52 17.01 7.22
N ALA A 33 -22.57 15.69 7.42
CA ALA A 33 -21.80 15.02 8.47
C ALA A 33 -20.28 15.22 8.28
N VAL A 34 -19.78 15.01 7.06
CA VAL A 34 -18.36 15.21 6.71
C VAL A 34 -17.93 16.65 6.97
N VAL A 35 -18.70 17.65 6.56
CA VAL A 35 -18.38 19.07 6.78
C VAL A 35 -18.31 19.37 8.28
N SER A 36 -19.33 18.99 9.05
CA SER A 36 -19.38 19.24 10.50
C SER A 36 -18.22 18.58 11.25
N ILE A 37 -17.86 17.35 10.88
CA ILE A 37 -16.79 16.61 11.55
C ILE A 37 -15.40 17.11 11.12
N ALA A 38 -15.24 17.51 9.86
CA ALA A 38 -13.98 18.07 9.38
C ALA A 38 -13.63 19.37 10.11
N GLU A 39 -14.62 20.23 10.39
CA GLU A 39 -14.46 21.41 11.23
C GLU A 39 -13.99 21.07 12.64
N LYS A 40 -14.60 20.06 13.29
CA LYS A 40 -14.21 19.59 14.64
C LYS A 40 -12.78 19.02 14.67
N VAL A 41 -12.35 18.35 13.61
CA VAL A 41 -11.02 17.73 13.50
C VAL A 41 -9.95 18.74 13.05
N GLY A 42 -10.35 19.87 12.47
CA GLY A 42 -9.43 20.88 11.92
C GLY A 42 -8.81 20.47 10.59
N CYS A 43 -9.56 19.73 9.75
CA CYS A 43 -9.12 19.34 8.41
C CYS A 43 -10.10 19.84 7.34
N SER A 44 -9.72 19.77 6.05
CA SER A 44 -10.66 20.12 4.99
C SER A 44 -11.73 19.04 4.83
N ALA A 45 -12.98 19.43 4.57
CA ALA A 45 -14.08 18.50 4.33
C ALA A 45 -13.76 17.52 3.18
N TYR A 46 -13.11 18.01 2.11
CA TYR A 46 -12.67 17.17 1.00
C TYR A 46 -11.65 16.10 1.46
N THR A 47 -10.70 16.47 2.32
CA THR A 47 -9.72 15.51 2.87
C THR A 47 -10.41 14.41 3.67
N LEU A 48 -11.34 14.77 4.56
CA LEU A 48 -12.08 13.79 5.35
C LEU A 48 -12.94 12.89 4.46
N HIS A 49 -13.59 13.45 3.43
CA HIS A 49 -14.35 12.70 2.44
C HIS A 49 -13.51 11.63 1.75
N GLU A 50 -12.28 11.96 1.34
CA GLU A 50 -11.37 10.99 0.72
C GLU A 50 -10.94 9.89 1.70
N TRP A 51 -10.77 10.20 2.99
CA TRP A 51 -10.53 9.17 4.00
C TRP A 51 -11.72 8.22 4.18
N VAL A 52 -12.94 8.75 4.18
CA VAL A 52 -14.17 7.95 4.24
C VAL A 52 -14.26 7.03 3.02
N LYS A 53 -14.08 7.55 1.80
CA LYS A 53 -14.07 6.72 0.59
C LYS A 53 -13.03 5.62 0.64
N LYS A 54 -11.82 5.93 1.12
CA LYS A 54 -10.74 4.95 1.26
C LYS A 54 -11.10 3.87 2.27
N ALA A 55 -11.73 4.24 3.39
CA ALA A 55 -12.21 3.29 4.37
C ALA A 55 -13.31 2.36 3.81
N GLU A 56 -14.22 2.87 2.99
CA GLU A 56 -15.24 2.04 2.31
C GLU A 56 -14.63 1.05 1.32
N VAL A 57 -13.60 1.47 0.58
CA VAL A 57 -12.86 0.56 -0.32
C VAL A 57 -12.15 -0.52 0.49
N ASN A 58 -11.47 -0.14 1.57
CA ASN A 58 -10.80 -1.09 2.45
C ASN A 58 -11.77 -2.06 3.14
N SER A 59 -12.99 -1.62 3.46
CA SER A 59 -14.03 -2.48 4.05
C SER A 59 -14.86 -3.25 3.02
N GLY A 60 -14.56 -3.13 1.71
CA GLY A 60 -15.32 -3.77 0.64
C GLY A 60 -16.72 -3.21 0.37
N LYS A 61 -17.10 -2.09 1.00
CA LYS A 61 -18.40 -1.42 0.76
C LYS A 61 -18.42 -0.67 -0.57
N ARG A 62 -17.24 -0.32 -1.10
CA ARG A 62 -17.07 0.39 -2.36
C ARG A 62 -16.07 -0.36 -3.25
N ALA A 63 -16.36 -0.42 -4.54
CA ALA A 63 -15.42 -0.97 -5.52
C ALA A 63 -14.11 -0.17 -5.54
N GLY A 64 -12.99 -0.87 -5.54
CA GLY A 64 -11.65 -0.32 -5.56
C GLY A 64 -10.62 -1.36 -5.12
N VAL A 65 -9.34 -1.02 -5.21
CA VAL A 65 -8.26 -1.88 -4.71
C VAL A 65 -8.01 -1.54 -3.23
N PRO A 66 -8.22 -2.49 -2.29
CA PRO A 66 -7.91 -2.26 -0.89
C PRO A 66 -6.41 -1.97 -0.70
N THR A 67 -6.11 -1.16 0.30
CA THR A 67 -4.74 -0.73 0.60
C THR A 67 -3.83 -1.94 0.86
N GLU A 68 -4.32 -2.93 1.62
CA GLU A 68 -3.57 -4.16 1.88
C GLU A 68 -3.23 -4.96 0.62
N VAL A 69 -4.12 -4.97 -0.36
CA VAL A 69 -3.90 -5.68 -1.63
C VAL A 69 -2.80 -4.97 -2.41
N ALA A 70 -2.85 -3.64 -2.50
CA ALA A 70 -1.82 -2.85 -3.15
C ALA A 70 -0.44 -3.04 -2.49
N ASP A 71 -0.39 -3.07 -1.16
CA ASP A 71 0.86 -3.27 -0.41
C ASP A 71 1.44 -4.67 -0.64
N LYS A 72 0.60 -5.71 -0.65
CA LYS A 72 1.00 -7.09 -0.97
C LYS A 72 1.54 -7.22 -2.39
N VAL A 73 0.86 -6.63 -3.37
CA VAL A 73 1.32 -6.65 -4.78
C VAL A 73 2.71 -6.02 -4.87
N LYS A 74 2.92 -4.87 -4.25
CA LYS A 74 4.22 -4.19 -4.26
C LYS A 74 5.33 -5.01 -3.59
N ALA A 75 5.01 -5.69 -2.48
CA ALA A 75 5.96 -6.58 -1.79
C ALA A 75 6.34 -7.77 -2.68
N LEU A 76 5.35 -8.41 -3.32
CA LEU A 76 5.56 -9.53 -4.23
C LEU A 76 6.34 -9.11 -5.48
N GLU A 77 6.06 -7.95 -6.06
CA GLU A 77 6.84 -7.43 -7.20
C GLU A 77 8.31 -7.24 -6.87
N ARG A 78 8.60 -6.78 -5.64
CA ARG A 78 9.98 -6.65 -5.15
C ARG A 78 10.63 -8.02 -5.00
N GLU A 79 9.95 -8.97 -4.36
CA GLU A 79 10.46 -10.33 -4.18
C GLU A 79 10.72 -11.00 -5.53
N VAL A 80 9.80 -10.90 -6.48
CA VAL A 80 9.97 -11.41 -7.85
C VAL A 80 11.19 -10.79 -8.53
N ARG A 81 11.44 -9.50 -8.32
CA ARG A 81 12.63 -8.84 -8.88
C ARG A 81 13.92 -9.39 -8.27
N GLU A 82 13.96 -9.55 -6.95
CA GLU A 82 15.12 -10.10 -6.23
C GLU A 82 15.38 -11.56 -6.63
N LEU A 83 14.34 -12.39 -6.73
CA LEU A 83 14.43 -13.77 -7.18
C LEU A 83 14.89 -13.89 -8.64
N ARG A 84 14.44 -13.00 -9.53
CA ARG A 84 14.92 -12.96 -10.92
C ARG A 84 16.40 -12.63 -11.00
N GLN A 85 16.85 -11.66 -10.20
CA GLN A 85 18.26 -11.29 -10.12
C GLN A 85 19.12 -12.44 -9.58
N ALA A 86 18.67 -13.11 -8.50
CA ALA A 86 19.36 -14.28 -7.95
C ALA A 86 19.46 -15.42 -8.97
N ASN A 87 18.36 -15.73 -9.67
CA ASN A 87 18.35 -16.74 -10.72
C ASN A 87 19.31 -16.41 -11.87
N GLU A 88 19.43 -15.13 -12.25
CA GLU A 88 20.37 -14.71 -13.26
C GLU A 88 21.82 -14.94 -12.84
N ILE A 89 22.16 -14.61 -11.58
CA ILE A 89 23.49 -14.87 -11.01
C ILE A 89 23.80 -16.37 -11.03
N LEU A 90 22.86 -17.20 -10.57
CA LEU A 90 23.02 -18.65 -10.55
C LEU A 90 23.21 -19.21 -11.96
N ARG A 91 22.44 -18.76 -12.95
CA ARG A 91 22.61 -19.18 -14.34
C ARG A 91 23.99 -18.83 -14.90
N LYS A 92 24.47 -17.61 -14.63
CA LYS A 92 25.82 -17.18 -15.05
C LYS A 92 26.91 -17.99 -14.36
N ALA A 93 26.76 -18.25 -13.06
CA ALA A 93 27.69 -19.08 -12.31
C ALA A 93 27.73 -20.52 -12.87
N SER A 94 26.58 -21.15 -13.10
CA SER A 94 26.51 -22.49 -13.70
C SER A 94 27.15 -22.55 -15.08
N ALA A 95 26.93 -21.54 -15.93
CA ALA A 95 27.58 -21.46 -17.24
C ALA A 95 29.11 -21.32 -17.12
N TYR A 96 29.58 -20.50 -16.19
CA TYR A 96 31.01 -20.33 -15.91
C TYR A 96 31.66 -21.63 -15.43
N PHE A 97 31.04 -22.33 -14.47
CA PHE A 97 31.55 -23.60 -13.97
C PHE A 97 31.52 -24.70 -15.02
N ALA A 98 30.48 -24.77 -15.85
CA ALA A 98 30.41 -25.74 -16.95
C ALA A 98 31.54 -25.52 -17.97
N GLN A 99 31.88 -24.26 -18.29
CA GLN A 99 33.02 -23.95 -19.17
C GLN A 99 34.36 -24.36 -18.52
N ALA A 100 34.55 -24.08 -17.23
CA ALA A 100 35.78 -24.42 -16.52
C ALA A 100 36.03 -25.95 -16.42
N GLU A 101 34.97 -26.76 -16.35
CA GLU A 101 35.09 -28.22 -16.41
C GLU A 101 35.53 -28.72 -17.79
N LEU A 102 35.08 -28.08 -18.88
CA LEU A 102 35.53 -28.41 -20.24
C LEU A 102 37.01 -28.09 -20.48
N ASP A 103 37.50 -27.00 -19.89
CA ASP A 103 38.88 -26.54 -20.06
C ASP A 103 39.89 -27.27 -19.14
N ARG A 104 39.41 -28.21 -18.29
CA ARG A 104 40.27 -28.92 -17.34
C ARG A 104 41.08 -30.02 -18.05
N PRO A 105 42.42 -30.03 -17.97
CA PRO A 105 43.22 -31.10 -18.55
C PRO A 105 42.94 -32.42 -17.81
N PHE A 106 42.55 -33.45 -18.56
CA PHE A 106 42.43 -34.81 -18.06
C PHE A 106 43.79 -35.26 -17.52
N ARG A 107 43.91 -35.40 -16.20
CA ARG A 107 45.07 -36.09 -15.62
C ARG A 107 44.91 -37.59 -15.91
N ARG A 108 45.80 -38.12 -16.76
CA ARG A 108 46.03 -39.56 -16.91
C ARG A 108 46.73 -40.12 -15.68
#